data_AF-A0A959YAZ6-F1
#
_entry.id   AF-A0A959YAZ6-F1
#
_cell.length_a   1.000
_cell.length_b   1.000
_cell.length_c   1.000
_cell.angle_alpha   90.00
_cell.angle_beta   90.00
_cell.angle_gamma   90.00
#
_symmetry.space_group_name_H-M   'P 1'
#
loop_
_entity.id
_entity.type
_entity.pdbx_description
1 polymer ?
#
loop_
_entity_poly.entity_id
_entity_poly.type
_entity_poly.pdbx_seq_one_letter_code
_entity_poly.pdbx_strand_id
1 'polypeptide(L)' 'RLVGEFMANGWVNVVGGCCGTTPDHIAALAAEAAKHAPRPLPVLA' A
#
# COMPACT_ATOMS: atom_id res chain seq x y z
N ARG A 1 0.31 -12.11 0.47
CA ARG A 1 -0.11 -12.02 1.88
C ARG A 1 0.44 -10.77 2.56
N LEU A 2 1.76 -10.51 2.53
CA LEU A 2 2.38 -9.41 3.29
C LEU A 2 1.85 -7.99 2.99
N VAL A 3 1.90 -7.53 1.73
CA VAL A 3 1.66 -6.11 1.43
C VAL A 3 0.18 -5.68 1.62
N GLY A 4 -0.77 -6.54 1.25
CA GLY A 4 -2.20 -6.25 1.44
C GLY A 4 -2.61 -6.18 2.92
N GLU A 5 -2.00 -6.98 3.79
CA GLU A 5 -2.23 -6.91 5.24
C GLU A 5 -1.73 -5.57 5.83
N PHE A 6 -0.63 -5.02 5.30
CA PHE A 6 -0.13 -3.70 5.72
C PHE A 6 -1.08 -2.56 5.33
N MET A 7 -1.75 -2.70 4.17
CA MET A 7 -2.80 -1.77 3.74
C MET A 7 -4.04 -1.89 4.62
N ALA A 8 -4.52 -3.11 4.86
CA ALA A 8 -5.69 -3.38 5.68
C ALA A 8 -5.54 -2.90 7.13
N ASN A 9 -4.33 -3.01 7.68
CA ASN A 9 -4.03 -2.51 9.03
C ASN A 9 -3.79 -0.98 9.07
N GLY A 10 -3.82 -0.28 7.94
CA GLY A 10 -3.59 1.16 7.87
C GLY A 10 -2.17 1.55 8.29
N TRP A 11 -1.16 0.74 7.96
CA TRP A 11 0.23 0.98 8.37
C TRP A 11 1.05 1.76 7.34
N VAL A 12 0.60 1.81 6.09
CA VAL A 12 1.35 2.39 4.97
C VAL A 12 0.55 3.48 4.26
N ASN A 13 1.28 4.44 3.68
CA ASN A 13 0.73 5.49 2.81
C ASN A 13 1.24 5.40 1.37
N VAL A 14 2.37 4.72 1.17
CA VAL A 14 3.02 4.56 -0.12
C VAL A 14 3.42 3.11 -0.28
N VAL A 15 3.07 2.53 -1.42
CA VAL A 15 3.41 1.16 -1.79
C VAL A 15 3.87 1.15 -3.24
N GLY A 16 4.90 0.38 -3.52
CA GLY A 16 5.46 0.20 -4.85
C GLY A 16 6.29 -1.07 -4.89
N GLY A 17 7.32 -1.10 -5.74
CA GLY A 17 8.24 -2.21 -5.80
C GLY A 17 9.66 -1.78 -6.16
N CYS A 18 10.58 -2.74 -6.06
CA CYS A 18 12.01 -2.56 -6.33
C CYS A 18 12.41 -3.33 -7.60
N CYS A 19 13.64 -3.83 -7.68
CA CYS A 19 14.14 -4.63 -8.80
C CYS A 19 13.21 -5.82 -9.11
N GLY A 20 12.87 -5.99 -10.39
CA GLY A 20 11.97 -7.05 -10.87
C GLY A 20 10.48 -6.74 -10.80
N THR A 21 10.09 -5.56 -10.30
CA THR A 21 8.69 -5.11 -10.36
C THR A 21 8.34 -4.71 -11.79
N THR A 22 7.18 -5.14 -12.28
CA THR A 22 6.68 -4.85 -13.63
C THR A 22 5.44 -3.95 -13.54
N PRO A 23 4.98 -3.37 -14.65
CA PRO A 23 3.70 -2.65 -14.66
C PRO A 23 2.53 -3.47 -14.13
N ASP A 24 2.47 -4.77 -14.43
CA ASP A 24 1.42 -5.67 -13.94
C ASP A 24 1.43 -5.80 -12.41
N HIS A 25 2.61 -5.86 -11.79
CA HIS A 25 2.74 -5.85 -10.34
C HIS A 25 2.19 -4.55 -9.73
N ILE A 26 2.50 -3.40 -10.34
CA ILE A 26 1.99 -2.10 -9.87
C ILE A 26 0.47 -2.01 -10.04
N ALA A 27 -0.08 -2.51 -11.16
CA ALA A 27 -1.52 -2.55 -11.38
C ALA A 27 -2.24 -3.41 -10.31
N ALA A 28 -1.67 -4.57 -9.96
CA ALA A 28 -2.20 -5.41 -8.89
C ALA A 28 -2.12 -4.73 -7.52
N LEU A 29 -1.01 -4.05 -7.21
CA LEU A 29 -0.86 -3.28 -5.98
C LEU A 29 -1.87 -2.12 -5.89
N ALA A 30 -2.09 -1.40 -7.00
CA ALA A 30 -3.05 -0.30 -7.07
C ALA A 30 -4.50 -0.80 -6.89
N ALA A 31 -4.87 -1.90 -7.53
CA ALA A 31 -6.19 -2.51 -7.40
C ALA A 31 -6.47 -2.99 -5.96
N GLU A 32 -5.45 -3.47 -5.25
CA GLU A 32 -5.58 -3.83 -3.84
C GLU A 32 -5.63 -2.60 -2.94
N ALA A 33 -4.74 -1.62 -3.14
CA ALA A 33 -4.69 -0.39 -2.34
C ALA A 33 -6.01 0.40 -2.38
N ALA A 34 -6.70 0.40 -3.53
CA ALA A 34 -7.99 1.08 -3.70
C ALA A 34 -9.11 0.57 -2.76
N LYS A 35 -8.93 -0.59 -2.12
CA LYS A 35 -9.89 -1.18 -1.18
C LYS A 35 -9.74 -0.66 0.25
N HIS A 36 -8.63 0.02 0.57
CA HIS A 36 -8.25 0.40 1.93
C HIS A 36 -8.01 1.90 2.06
N ALA A 37 -8.28 2.47 3.23
CA ALA A 37 -7.99 3.89 3.50
C ALA A 37 -6.49 4.10 3.83
N PRO A 38 -5.89 5.24 3.46
CA PRO A 38 -4.53 5.57 3.87
C PRO A 38 -4.38 5.69 5.39
N ARG A 39 -3.15 5.47 5.89
CA ARG A 39 -2.82 5.67 7.31
C ARG A 39 -3.07 7.13 7.73
N PRO A 40 -3.83 7.38 8.81
CA PRO A 40 -4.02 8.72 9.35
C PRO A 40 -2.70 9.39 9.72
N LEU A 41 -2.61 10.70 9.47
CA LEU A 41 -1.44 11.49 9.88
C LEU A 41 -1.41 11.62 11.41
N PRO A 42 -0.21 11.57 12.03
CA PRO A 42 -0.09 11.79 13.46
C PRO A 42 -0.43 13.24 13.81
N VAL A 43 -1.10 13.43 14.95
CA VAL A 43 -1.26 14.76 15.55
C VAL A 43 0.02 15.09 16.29
N LEU A 44 0.67 16.19 15.91
CA LEU A 44 1.81 16.73 16.64
C LEU A 44 1.27 17.58 17.80
N ALA A 45 1.83 17.38 18.98
CA ALA A 45 1.53 18.16 20.18
C ALA A 45 2.28 19.50 20.18
#